data_AF-A0A136N830-F1
#
_entry.id   AF-A0A136N830-F1
#
_cell.length_a   1.000
_cell.length_b   1.000
_cell.length_c   1.000
_cell.angle_alpha   90.00
_cell.angle_beta   90.00
_cell.angle_gamma   90.00
#
_symmetry.space_group_name_H-M   'P 1'
#
loop_
_entity.id
_entity.type
_entity.pdbx_description
1 polymer ?
#
loop_
_entity_poly.entity_id
_entity_poly.type
_entity_poly.pdbx_seq_one_letter_code
_entity_poly.pdbx_strand_id
1 'polypeptide(L)'
;MEYRGKVSFIFLENYLLENEEAVSISDKNIIENIISLNGEYAQSGDGTKESDYALWNIFYDKKPDFLHYYSNKAFFVLNPIIYYQQTVETGNLNQNLFVNTKGIEARGLLANRISFYTCFTDNQERGPLHYQQFIRNNSAVPGNTYYKNFKENKSGYATDYLYAVGNVDAEVIKDMVNVSFGMDKFQIGDGYRSLFLSDFGANYTYLKLNTRFWKLNYQNLYMELTPQYFRGADRLLPRKYATMHHLSLNIGKNLNVGLFESIIFGRKDHFDFRYLNPIILYRSVEQTNGSPDNALLGLNFKLNTGMKSVLYGQVILDEFSFSHIKANDGWWANKYGFQGGIKIS
;
A
#
# COMPACT_ATOMS: atom_id res chain seq x y z
N MET A 1 -3.84 4.34 7.77
CA MET A 1 -3.20 3.17 8.45
C MET A 1 -3.31 3.31 9.97
N GLU A 2 -3.27 4.55 10.46
CA GLU A 2 -3.32 5.06 11.84
C GLU A 2 -4.27 4.35 12.84
N TYR A 3 -5.60 4.31 12.61
CA TYR A 3 -6.53 3.74 13.60
C TYR A 3 -6.33 2.24 13.86
N ARG A 4 -5.97 1.48 12.81
CA ARG A 4 -5.66 0.04 13.00
C ARG A 4 -4.36 -0.12 13.78
N GLY A 5 -3.39 0.78 13.60
CA GLY A 5 -2.19 0.83 14.42
C GLY A 5 -2.57 0.91 15.90
N LYS A 6 -3.19 2.01 16.33
CA LYS A 6 -3.50 2.25 17.75
C LYS A 6 -4.28 1.11 18.42
N VAL A 7 -5.34 0.61 17.78
CA VAL A 7 -6.13 -0.51 18.36
C VAL A 7 -5.31 -1.79 18.46
N SER A 8 -4.47 -2.08 17.47
CA SER A 8 -3.61 -3.28 17.49
C SER A 8 -2.51 -3.19 18.55
N PHE A 9 -1.88 -2.03 18.73
CA PHE A 9 -0.82 -1.89 19.74
C PHE A 9 -1.38 -1.91 21.17
N ILE A 10 -2.53 -1.27 21.43
CA ILE A 10 -3.23 -1.37 22.72
C ILE A 10 -3.63 -2.82 23.01
N PHE A 11 -4.07 -3.57 21.99
CA PHE A 11 -4.34 -5.00 22.16
C PHE A 11 -3.09 -5.78 22.56
N LEU A 12 -1.93 -5.51 21.95
CA LEU A 12 -0.67 -6.17 22.30
C LEU A 12 -0.23 -5.85 23.74
N GLU A 13 -0.38 -4.60 24.18
CA GLU A 13 -0.10 -4.19 25.56
C GLU A 13 -0.99 -4.94 26.55
N ASN A 14 -2.31 -4.97 26.30
CA ASN A 14 -3.25 -5.71 27.15
C ASN A 14 -2.98 -7.21 27.14
N TYR A 15 -2.62 -7.78 25.98
CA TYR A 15 -2.30 -9.20 25.86
C TYR A 15 -1.12 -9.59 26.75
N LEU A 16 -0.06 -8.76 26.79
CA LEU A 16 1.08 -9.00 27.68
C LEU A 16 0.69 -8.89 29.16
N LEU A 17 -0.15 -7.91 29.51
CA LEU A 17 -0.63 -7.73 30.90
C LEU A 17 -1.50 -8.90 31.37
N GLU A 18 -2.38 -9.41 30.51
CA GLU A 18 -3.32 -10.49 30.86
C GLU A 18 -2.66 -11.89 30.87
N ASN A 19 -1.53 -12.06 30.16
CA ASN A 19 -0.91 -13.37 29.94
C ASN A 19 0.55 -13.43 30.40
N GLU A 20 0.94 -12.59 31.37
CA GLU A 20 2.35 -12.41 31.75
C GLU A 20 3.08 -13.73 32.09
N GLU A 21 2.41 -14.68 32.76
CA GLU A 21 2.98 -15.97 33.13
C GLU A 21 2.91 -17.04 32.02
N ALA A 22 2.05 -16.84 31.01
CA ALA A 22 1.79 -17.83 29.95
C ALA A 22 2.58 -17.55 28.66
N VAL A 23 3.04 -16.32 28.45
CA VAL A 23 3.79 -15.91 27.26
C VAL A 23 5.28 -16.22 27.44
N SER A 24 5.90 -16.85 26.44
CA SER A 24 7.33 -17.14 26.50
C SER A 24 8.16 -15.85 26.54
N ILE A 25 9.34 -15.90 27.16
CA ILE A 25 10.25 -14.75 27.22
C ILE A 25 10.58 -14.23 25.81
N SER A 26 10.72 -15.14 24.84
CA SER A 26 10.99 -14.80 23.45
C SER A 26 9.82 -14.01 22.84
N ASP A 27 8.59 -14.49 23.01
CA ASP A 27 7.40 -13.82 22.47
C ASP A 27 7.16 -12.46 23.13
N LYS A 28 7.38 -12.38 24.45
CA LYS A 28 7.33 -11.11 25.19
C LYS A 28 8.30 -10.10 24.59
N ASN A 29 9.57 -10.50 24.39
CA ASN A 29 10.58 -9.63 23.78
C ASN A 29 10.21 -9.19 22.35
N ILE A 30 9.63 -10.08 21.55
CA ILE A 30 9.16 -9.75 20.20
C ILE A 30 8.04 -8.71 20.26
N ILE A 31 7.01 -8.93 21.09
CA ILE A 31 5.87 -8.03 21.22
C ILE A 31 6.32 -6.65 21.72
N GLU A 32 7.16 -6.62 22.76
CA GLU A 32 7.68 -5.36 23.28
C GLU A 32 8.55 -4.60 22.27
N ASN A 33 9.33 -5.30 21.42
CA ASN A 33 10.08 -4.66 20.35
C ASN A 33 9.14 -4.11 19.26
N ILE A 34 8.05 -4.82 18.94
CA ILE A 34 7.03 -4.35 17.99
C ILE A 34 6.36 -3.07 18.52
N ILE A 35 6.00 -3.03 19.81
CA ILE A 35 5.47 -1.83 20.46
C ILE A 35 6.51 -0.71 20.42
N SER A 36 7.76 -1.00 20.79
CA SER A 36 8.83 -0.01 20.82
C SER A 36 9.10 0.64 19.45
N LEU A 37 9.01 -0.12 18.35
CA LEU A 37 9.19 0.43 17.00
C LEU A 37 8.06 1.39 16.57
N ASN A 38 6.93 1.33 17.28
CA ASN A 38 5.67 2.01 16.96
C ASN A 38 5.11 2.72 18.21
N GLY A 39 6.00 3.27 19.06
CA GLY A 39 5.66 3.79 20.37
C GLY A 39 4.56 4.87 20.36
N GLU A 40 4.39 5.59 19.26
CA GLU A 40 3.31 6.58 19.08
C GLU A 40 1.89 6.00 19.19
N TYR A 41 1.74 4.69 19.01
CA TYR A 41 0.46 4.00 19.07
C TYR A 41 0.21 3.30 20.41
N ALA A 42 1.20 3.32 21.32
CA ALA A 42 1.07 2.81 22.68
C ALA A 42 0.02 3.60 23.48
N GLN A 43 -0.50 3.02 24.56
CA GLN A 43 -1.49 3.67 25.42
C GLN A 43 -0.94 4.97 26.05
N SER A 44 0.35 5.03 26.37
CA SER A 44 1.05 6.20 26.93
C SER A 44 1.24 7.35 25.93
N GLY A 45 1.10 7.08 24.63
CA GLY A 45 1.47 7.98 23.53
C GLY A 45 2.96 7.97 23.16
N ASP A 46 3.80 7.34 23.99
CA ASP A 46 5.19 7.00 23.68
C ASP A 46 5.55 5.70 24.43
N GLY A 47 5.49 4.57 23.71
CA GLY A 47 5.91 3.26 24.18
C GLY A 47 7.32 2.87 23.73
N THR A 48 8.12 3.83 23.23
CA THR A 48 9.45 3.53 22.69
C THR A 48 10.45 3.34 23.82
N LYS A 49 11.18 2.21 23.79
CA LYS A 49 12.23 1.87 24.76
C LYS A 49 13.40 2.85 24.68
N GLU A 50 13.89 3.25 25.85
CA GLU A 50 15.12 4.02 25.99
C GLU A 50 16.34 3.24 25.47
N SER A 51 17.37 3.97 25.06
CA SER A 51 18.62 3.44 24.56
C SER A 51 19.74 3.56 25.59
N ASP A 52 20.54 2.51 25.75
CA ASP A 52 21.76 2.56 26.54
C ASP A 52 22.93 3.26 25.82
N TYR A 53 22.76 3.60 24.53
CA TYR A 53 23.83 4.07 23.63
C TYR A 53 23.56 5.47 23.06
N ALA A 54 22.82 6.30 23.79
CA ALA A 54 22.49 7.66 23.35
C ALA A 54 23.76 8.51 23.11
N LEU A 55 23.80 9.22 21.99
CA LEU A 55 24.88 10.15 21.65
C LEU A 55 24.43 11.59 21.92
N TRP A 56 25.13 12.27 22.82
CA TRP A 56 24.83 13.63 23.28
C TRP A 56 23.40 13.84 23.81
N ASN A 57 22.71 12.77 24.22
CA ASN A 57 21.28 12.77 24.61
C ASN A 57 20.38 13.35 23.50
N ILE A 58 20.77 13.20 22.24
CA ILE A 58 20.04 13.70 21.07
C ILE A 58 19.82 12.55 20.08
N PHE A 59 20.90 11.86 19.70
CA PHE A 59 20.80 10.78 18.72
C PHE A 59 20.69 9.43 19.41
N TYR A 60 19.77 8.60 18.94
CA TYR A 60 19.49 7.29 19.55
C TYR A 60 19.23 7.40 21.06
N ASP A 61 18.55 8.45 21.52
CA ASP A 61 18.02 8.53 22.88
C ASP A 61 17.00 7.41 23.13
N LYS A 62 16.19 7.13 22.09
CA LYS A 62 15.33 5.97 21.98
C LYS A 62 15.99 4.87 21.13
N LYS A 63 15.83 3.62 21.53
CA LYS A 63 16.52 2.47 20.91
C LYS A 63 16.30 2.34 19.38
N PRO A 64 15.07 2.48 18.83
CA PRO A 64 14.85 2.32 17.40
C PRO A 64 15.04 3.61 16.58
N ASP A 65 15.16 4.77 17.23
CA ASP A 65 14.97 6.06 16.57
C ASP A 65 16.26 6.89 16.59
N PHE A 66 16.73 7.32 15.42
CA PHE A 66 17.90 8.19 15.32
C PHE A 66 17.62 9.57 15.90
N LEU A 67 16.48 10.19 15.58
CA LEU A 67 15.93 11.32 16.30
C LEU A 67 14.49 11.01 16.71
N HIS A 68 14.18 11.33 17.97
CA HIS A 68 12.86 11.12 18.55
C HIS A 68 12.43 12.37 19.31
N TYR A 69 11.18 12.78 19.12
CA TYR A 69 10.56 13.86 19.88
C TYR A 69 9.13 13.47 20.23
N TYR A 70 8.79 13.63 21.51
CA TYR A 70 7.45 13.37 22.01
C TYR A 70 6.98 14.46 22.97
N SER A 71 5.70 14.79 22.86
CA SER A 71 4.96 15.66 23.76
C SER A 71 3.47 15.28 23.72
N ASN A 72 2.68 15.84 24.63
CA ASN A 72 1.22 15.66 24.64
C ASN A 72 0.49 16.13 23.36
N LYS A 73 1.15 16.91 22.49
CA LYS A 73 0.55 17.48 21.27
C LYS A 73 1.23 17.02 19.99
N ALA A 74 2.43 16.48 20.06
CA ALA A 74 3.23 16.20 18.89
C ALA A 74 4.21 15.05 19.14
N PHE A 75 4.33 14.19 18.15
CA PHE A 75 5.31 13.12 18.04
C PHE A 75 6.05 13.26 16.71
N PHE A 76 7.36 13.05 16.70
CA PHE A 76 8.19 13.08 15.52
C PHE A 76 9.36 12.10 15.63
N VAL A 77 9.59 11.36 14.55
CA VAL A 77 10.74 10.47 14.39
C VAL A 77 11.40 10.71 13.03
N LEU A 78 12.73 10.70 13.02
CA LEU A 78 13.55 10.71 11.80
C LEU A 78 14.59 9.59 11.91
N ASN A 79 14.64 8.73 10.89
CA ASN A 79 15.54 7.59 10.81
C ASN A 79 16.34 7.59 9.50
N PRO A 80 17.67 7.34 9.54
CA PRO A 80 18.40 6.99 8.34
C PRO A 80 18.03 5.58 7.90
N ILE A 81 17.97 5.36 6.59
CA ILE A 81 17.79 4.05 5.98
C ILE A 81 19.14 3.64 5.39
N ILE A 82 19.64 2.49 5.82
CA ILE A 82 20.79 1.82 5.20
C ILE A 82 20.45 0.34 5.10
N TYR A 83 20.44 -0.18 3.89
CA TYR A 83 20.17 -1.58 3.64
C TYR A 83 21.08 -2.08 2.51
N TYR A 84 21.80 -3.16 2.79
CA TYR A 84 22.63 -3.84 1.80
C TYR A 84 22.34 -5.33 1.84
N GLN A 85 22.02 -5.89 0.68
CA GLN A 85 21.85 -7.33 0.49
C GLN A 85 22.78 -7.80 -0.63
N GLN A 86 23.43 -8.92 -0.40
CA GLN A 86 24.18 -9.67 -1.39
C GLN A 86 23.47 -11.00 -1.64
N THR A 87 23.31 -11.38 -2.90
CA THR A 87 22.65 -12.63 -3.30
C THR A 87 23.56 -13.40 -4.26
N VAL A 88 23.43 -14.73 -4.22
CA VAL A 88 24.09 -15.67 -5.14
C VAL A 88 22.99 -16.46 -5.83
N GLU A 89 23.06 -16.56 -7.16
CA GLU A 89 22.11 -17.33 -7.98
C GLU A 89 22.82 -18.55 -8.55
N THR A 90 22.31 -19.75 -8.23
CA THR A 90 22.81 -21.01 -8.79
C THR A 90 22.72 -20.97 -10.32
N GLY A 91 23.82 -21.30 -11.00
CA GLY A 91 23.91 -21.23 -12.46
C GLY A 91 24.22 -19.83 -13.02
N ASN A 92 24.37 -18.81 -12.18
CA ASN A 92 24.77 -17.45 -12.57
C ASN A 92 25.78 -16.86 -11.57
N LEU A 93 26.86 -17.60 -11.30
CA LEU A 93 27.91 -17.20 -10.34
C LEU A 93 28.82 -16.07 -10.85
N ASN A 94 28.73 -15.74 -12.15
CA ASN A 94 29.56 -14.71 -12.78
C ASN A 94 29.03 -13.29 -12.54
N GLN A 95 27.87 -13.14 -11.89
CA GLN A 95 27.29 -11.85 -11.55
C GLN A 95 27.20 -11.68 -10.04
N ASN A 96 27.61 -10.51 -9.55
CA ASN A 96 27.31 -10.10 -8.18
C ASN A 96 25.86 -9.56 -8.17
N LEU A 97 24.95 -10.27 -7.51
CA LEU A 97 23.58 -9.81 -7.30
C LEU A 97 23.49 -9.04 -5.98
N PHE A 98 22.94 -7.84 -6.01
CA PHE A 98 22.90 -6.99 -4.82
C PHE A 98 21.67 -6.10 -4.80
N VAL A 99 21.32 -5.63 -3.61
CA VAL A 99 20.44 -4.48 -3.38
C VAL A 99 21.18 -3.57 -2.41
N ASN A 100 21.28 -2.29 -2.76
CA ASN A 100 21.85 -1.24 -1.92
C ASN A 100 20.86 -0.10 -1.87
N THR A 101 20.28 0.13 -0.70
CA THR A 101 19.29 1.16 -0.43
C THR A 101 19.82 2.07 0.65
N LYS A 102 19.78 3.38 0.38
CA LYS A 102 20.21 4.42 1.30
C LYS A 102 19.21 5.57 1.27
N GLY A 103 18.86 6.13 2.41
CA GLY A 103 17.81 7.12 2.46
C GLY A 103 17.47 7.62 3.84
N ILE A 104 16.29 8.21 3.94
CA ILE A 104 15.73 8.74 5.18
C ILE A 104 14.24 8.43 5.24
N GLU A 105 13.75 8.22 6.45
CA GLU A 105 12.35 8.09 6.79
C GLU A 105 12.02 9.10 7.88
N ALA A 106 10.92 9.85 7.71
CA ALA A 106 10.39 10.73 8.73
C ALA A 106 8.89 10.46 8.91
N ARG A 107 8.45 10.44 10.15
CA ARG A 107 7.04 10.24 10.50
C ARG A 107 6.67 11.06 11.72
N GLY A 108 5.42 11.47 11.81
CA GLY A 108 4.95 12.24 12.93
C GLY A 108 3.45 12.22 13.10
N LEU A 109 3.02 12.62 14.29
CA LEU A 109 1.63 12.72 14.69
C LEU A 109 1.41 14.04 15.43
N LEU A 110 0.46 14.84 14.96
CA LEU A 110 0.09 16.13 15.53
C LEU A 110 -1.33 16.06 16.08
N ALA A 111 -1.48 16.49 17.32
CA ALA A 111 -2.74 16.55 18.07
C ALA A 111 -3.56 15.24 18.03
N ASN A 112 -2.90 14.09 17.89
CA ASN A 112 -3.52 12.77 17.75
C ASN A 112 -4.56 12.67 16.61
N ARG A 113 -4.42 13.48 15.55
CA ARG A 113 -5.41 13.54 14.44
C ARG A 113 -4.80 13.74 13.07
N ILE A 114 -3.61 14.35 12.99
CA ILE A 114 -2.92 14.61 11.73
C ILE A 114 -1.60 13.88 11.79
N SER A 115 -1.47 12.79 11.03
CA SER A 115 -0.18 12.13 10.86
C SER A 115 0.43 12.49 9.52
N PHE A 116 1.76 12.40 9.47
CA PHE A 116 2.46 12.41 8.21
C PHE A 116 3.50 11.31 8.18
N TYR A 117 3.80 10.87 6.98
CA TYR A 117 4.85 9.91 6.68
C TYR A 117 5.58 10.39 5.44
N THR A 118 6.90 10.22 5.40
CA THR A 118 7.68 10.35 4.19
C THR A 118 8.90 9.44 4.23
N CYS A 119 9.24 8.88 3.08
CA CYS A 119 10.43 8.07 2.90
C CYS A 119 11.04 8.43 1.54
N PHE A 120 12.34 8.66 1.55
CA PHE A 120 13.12 8.92 0.34
C PHE A 120 14.35 8.02 0.33
N THR A 121 14.53 7.26 -0.75
CA THR A 121 15.66 6.37 -0.92
C THR A 121 16.28 6.45 -2.31
N ASP A 122 17.61 6.34 -2.35
CA ASP A 122 18.41 6.00 -3.52
C ASP A 122 18.68 4.49 -3.45
N ASN A 123 18.32 3.79 -4.53
CA ASN A 123 18.37 2.34 -4.61
C ASN A 123 19.16 1.92 -5.83
N GLN A 124 20.12 1.03 -5.62
CA GLN A 124 20.92 0.41 -6.66
C GLN A 124 20.80 -1.10 -6.52
N GLU A 125 20.42 -1.80 -7.59
CA GLU A 125 20.24 -3.24 -7.52
C GLU A 125 20.64 -3.98 -8.80
N ARG A 126 21.06 -5.22 -8.61
CA ARG A 126 21.14 -6.25 -9.65
C ARG A 126 20.43 -7.48 -9.10
N GLY A 127 19.17 -7.66 -9.49
CA GLY A 127 18.39 -8.84 -9.10
C GLY A 127 18.74 -10.10 -9.91
N PRO A 128 18.11 -11.24 -9.61
CA PRO A 128 18.28 -12.50 -10.32
C PRO A 128 17.96 -12.41 -11.83
N LEU A 129 18.38 -13.39 -12.63
CA LEU A 129 18.31 -13.29 -14.10
C LEU A 129 16.89 -13.04 -14.62
N HIS A 130 15.87 -13.69 -14.06
CA HIS A 130 14.48 -13.50 -14.46
C HIS A 130 13.99 -12.06 -14.22
N TYR A 131 14.43 -11.43 -13.13
CA TYR A 131 14.11 -10.04 -12.81
C TYR A 131 14.77 -9.08 -13.81
N GLN A 132 16.03 -9.33 -14.13
CA GLN A 132 16.75 -8.56 -15.16
C GLN A 132 16.11 -8.69 -16.54
N GLN A 133 15.62 -9.88 -16.90
CA GLN A 133 14.89 -10.11 -18.15
C GLN A 133 13.56 -9.37 -18.14
N PHE A 134 12.82 -9.39 -17.02
CA PHE A 134 11.59 -8.61 -16.88
C PHE A 134 11.85 -7.13 -17.16
N ILE A 135 12.86 -6.52 -16.52
CA ILE A 135 13.16 -5.10 -16.72
C ILE A 135 13.55 -4.82 -18.16
N ARG A 136 14.38 -5.66 -18.78
CA ARG A 136 14.79 -5.48 -20.19
C ARG A 136 13.60 -5.57 -21.15
N ASN A 137 12.72 -6.54 -20.95
CA ASN A 137 11.59 -6.76 -21.84
C ASN A 137 10.49 -5.71 -21.69
N ASN A 138 10.29 -5.20 -20.47
CA ASN A 138 9.21 -4.24 -20.18
C ASN A 138 9.68 -2.79 -20.09
N SER A 139 11.00 -2.55 -20.09
CA SER A 139 11.60 -1.23 -19.82
C SER A 139 11.04 -0.59 -18.54
N ALA A 140 10.83 -1.40 -17.50
CA ALA A 140 10.20 -0.99 -16.24
C ALA A 140 10.76 -1.78 -15.06
N VAL A 141 10.97 -1.07 -13.95
CA VAL A 141 11.31 -1.67 -12.65
C VAL A 141 10.01 -1.85 -11.87
N PRO A 142 9.64 -3.08 -11.45
CA PRO A 142 8.45 -3.31 -10.63
C PRO A 142 8.40 -2.40 -9.40
N GLY A 143 7.23 -1.80 -9.16
CA GLY A 143 7.01 -0.93 -8.01
C GLY A 143 7.66 0.45 -8.10
N ASN A 144 8.30 0.81 -9.22
CA ASN A 144 9.02 2.08 -9.36
C ASN A 144 8.65 2.84 -10.65
N THR A 145 8.88 4.15 -10.65
CA THR A 145 8.63 5.03 -11.80
C THR A 145 9.83 5.04 -12.74
N TYR A 146 10.77 5.95 -12.51
CA TYR A 146 11.91 6.23 -13.36
C TYR A 146 13.15 5.55 -12.81
N TYR A 147 13.90 4.89 -13.70
CA TYR A 147 15.16 4.25 -13.36
C TYR A 147 16.20 4.50 -14.44
N LYS A 148 17.46 4.40 -14.04
CA LYS A 148 18.65 4.45 -14.89
C LYS A 148 19.34 3.09 -14.86
N ASN A 149 20.10 2.79 -15.90
CA ASN A 149 21.01 1.65 -15.85
C ASN A 149 22.17 1.98 -14.90
N PHE A 150 22.70 0.98 -14.23
CA PHE A 150 23.79 1.12 -13.28
C PHE A 150 24.93 0.16 -13.61
N LYS A 151 26.19 0.60 -13.43
CA LYS A 151 27.40 -0.21 -13.67
C LYS A 151 27.34 -1.00 -14.99
N GLU A 152 27.01 -0.31 -16.11
CA GLU A 152 26.83 -0.92 -17.43
C GLU A 152 28.08 -1.65 -17.95
N ASN A 153 29.26 -1.30 -17.43
CA ASN A 153 30.53 -1.96 -17.74
C ASN A 153 30.73 -3.32 -17.02
N LYS A 154 29.76 -3.78 -16.23
CA LYS A 154 29.79 -5.06 -15.51
C LYS A 154 28.78 -6.03 -16.12
N SER A 155 29.03 -7.33 -15.99
CA SER A 155 28.09 -8.37 -16.41
C SER A 155 26.75 -8.24 -15.68
N GLY A 156 25.66 -8.53 -16.39
CA GLY A 156 24.29 -8.41 -15.90
C GLY A 156 23.67 -7.03 -16.11
N TYR A 157 22.38 -6.92 -15.81
CA TYR A 157 21.62 -5.69 -15.90
C TYR A 157 21.32 -5.16 -14.49
N ALA A 158 21.92 -4.04 -14.12
CA ALA A 158 21.68 -3.39 -12.84
C ALA A 158 20.97 -2.05 -13.05
N THR A 159 20.19 -1.64 -12.04
CA THR A 159 19.36 -0.43 -12.09
C THR A 159 19.67 0.48 -10.91
N ASP A 160 19.52 1.78 -11.14
CA ASP A 160 19.62 2.85 -10.15
C ASP A 160 18.32 3.68 -10.23
N TYR A 161 17.63 3.85 -9.10
CA TYR A 161 16.40 4.61 -9.04
C TYR A 161 16.20 5.28 -7.69
N LEU A 162 15.56 6.44 -7.75
CA LEU A 162 15.03 7.11 -6.57
C LEU A 162 13.64 6.57 -6.27
N TYR A 163 13.33 6.40 -5.00
CA TYR A 163 11.99 6.11 -4.52
C TYR A 163 11.61 7.16 -3.50
N ALA A 164 10.45 7.77 -3.69
CA ALA A 164 9.93 8.80 -2.80
C ALA A 164 8.46 8.49 -2.54
N VAL A 165 8.11 8.35 -1.28
CA VAL A 165 6.72 8.25 -0.85
C VAL A 165 6.46 9.22 0.29
N GLY A 166 5.21 9.60 0.43
CA GLY A 166 4.80 10.37 1.58
C GLY A 166 3.35 10.76 1.50
N ASN A 167 2.77 10.97 2.67
CA ASN A 167 1.36 11.25 2.82
C ASN A 167 1.12 12.04 4.10
N VAL A 168 0.01 12.77 4.08
CA VAL A 168 -0.63 13.32 5.26
C VAL A 168 -1.97 12.63 5.40
N ASP A 169 -2.24 12.12 6.59
CA ASP A 169 -3.52 11.57 6.98
C ASP A 169 -4.16 12.48 8.02
N ALA A 170 -5.42 12.84 7.81
CA ALA A 170 -6.20 13.66 8.71
C ALA A 170 -7.49 12.93 9.08
N GLU A 171 -7.71 12.76 10.38
CA GLU A 171 -8.98 12.30 10.91
C GLU A 171 -9.99 13.47 10.96
N VAL A 172 -10.88 13.52 9.96
CA VAL A 172 -11.88 14.59 9.82
C VAL A 172 -13.07 14.36 10.75
N ILE A 173 -13.48 13.11 10.91
CA ILE A 173 -14.46 12.69 11.92
C ILE A 173 -13.84 11.56 12.73
N LYS A 174 -13.73 11.79 14.04
CA LYS A 174 -13.10 10.86 14.97
C LYS A 174 -13.68 9.46 14.82
N ASP A 175 -12.80 8.47 14.66
CA ASP A 175 -13.08 7.04 14.55
C ASP A 175 -13.95 6.63 13.34
N MET A 176 -14.28 7.58 12.44
CA MET A 176 -15.24 7.37 11.35
C MET A 176 -14.70 7.76 9.98
N VAL A 177 -14.17 8.96 9.81
CA VAL A 177 -13.78 9.50 8.49
C VAL A 177 -12.35 9.98 8.50
N ASN A 178 -11.54 9.38 7.65
CA ASN A 178 -10.15 9.73 7.44
C ASN A 178 -9.92 10.14 5.98
N VAL A 179 -9.16 11.23 5.80
CA VAL A 179 -8.69 11.71 4.51
C VAL A 179 -7.18 11.56 4.47
N SER A 180 -6.67 10.93 3.42
CA SER A 180 -5.24 10.82 3.18
C SER A 180 -4.91 11.42 1.82
N PHE A 181 -3.85 12.22 1.75
CA PHE A 181 -3.35 12.76 0.49
C PHE A 181 -1.83 12.59 0.43
N GLY A 182 -1.32 12.17 -0.72
CA GLY A 182 0.10 11.91 -0.85
C GLY A 182 0.49 11.20 -2.14
N MET A 183 1.67 10.59 -2.12
CA MET A 183 2.21 9.76 -3.17
C MET A 183 2.63 8.41 -2.60
N ASP A 184 1.95 7.34 -3.01
CA ASP A 184 2.19 5.98 -2.55
C ASP A 184 1.56 4.96 -3.53
N LYS A 185 1.60 3.68 -3.17
CA LYS A 185 0.94 2.58 -3.88
C LYS A 185 0.01 1.81 -2.94
N PHE A 186 -1.10 1.33 -3.48
CA PHE A 186 -2.09 0.55 -2.73
C PHE A 186 -2.27 -0.84 -3.31
N GLN A 187 -2.75 -1.74 -2.45
CA GLN A 187 -3.35 -2.99 -2.86
C GLN A 187 -4.76 -3.10 -2.26
N ILE A 188 -5.75 -3.42 -3.10
CA ILE A 188 -7.11 -3.71 -2.66
C ILE A 188 -7.37 -5.20 -2.85
N GLY A 189 -7.41 -5.96 -1.76
CA GLY A 189 -7.63 -7.40 -1.78
C GLY A 189 -6.78 -8.16 -0.78
N ASP A 190 -7.23 -9.36 -0.42
CA ASP A 190 -6.57 -10.20 0.58
C ASP A 190 -5.50 -11.14 0.01
N GLY A 191 -5.33 -11.20 -1.32
CA GLY A 191 -4.34 -12.07 -1.97
C GLY A 191 -2.91 -11.57 -1.90
N TYR A 192 -1.96 -12.39 -2.39
CA TYR A 192 -0.58 -11.95 -2.64
C TYR A 192 -0.50 -10.94 -3.79
N ARG A 193 -1.38 -11.12 -4.79
CA ARG A 193 -1.70 -10.14 -5.84
C ARG A 193 -3.18 -9.81 -5.76
N SER A 194 -3.59 -8.78 -6.50
CA SER A 194 -4.98 -8.38 -6.61
C SER A 194 -5.36 -8.16 -8.06
N LEU A 195 -6.59 -8.54 -8.41
CA LEU A 195 -7.23 -8.21 -9.69
C LEU A 195 -7.80 -6.78 -9.74
N PHE A 196 -8.02 -6.15 -8.58
CA PHE A 196 -8.64 -4.82 -8.49
C PHE A 196 -7.59 -3.71 -8.59
N LEU A 197 -6.64 -3.72 -7.66
CA LEU A 197 -5.53 -2.77 -7.59
C LEU A 197 -4.38 -3.47 -6.87
N SER A 198 -3.21 -3.51 -7.51
CA SER A 198 -2.00 -4.15 -6.97
C SER A 198 -0.86 -3.15 -6.77
N ASP A 199 0.07 -3.51 -5.91
CA ASP A 199 1.28 -2.75 -5.58
C ASP A 199 2.46 -2.99 -6.53
N PHE A 200 2.20 -3.68 -7.65
CA PHE A 200 3.21 -4.02 -8.65
C PHE A 200 3.60 -2.81 -9.53
N GLY A 201 2.67 -1.88 -9.72
CA GLY A 201 2.90 -0.65 -10.46
C GLY A 201 3.68 0.39 -9.65
N ALA A 202 4.12 1.43 -10.33
CA ALA A 202 4.76 2.58 -9.69
C ALA A 202 3.82 3.29 -8.70
N ASN A 203 4.41 4.00 -7.73
CA ASN A 203 3.66 4.91 -6.85
C ASN A 203 3.02 6.05 -7.65
N TYR A 204 1.92 6.58 -7.13
CA TYR A 204 1.11 7.61 -7.78
C TYR A 204 0.59 8.61 -6.75
N THR A 205 0.30 9.82 -7.21
CA THR A 205 -0.38 10.82 -6.39
C THR A 205 -1.83 10.41 -6.18
N TYR A 206 -2.30 10.50 -4.94
CA TYR A 206 -3.64 10.07 -4.59
C TYR A 206 -4.32 10.98 -3.58
N LEU A 207 -5.65 10.98 -3.63
CA LEU A 207 -6.54 11.41 -2.56
C LEU A 207 -7.40 10.21 -2.16
N LYS A 208 -7.40 9.88 -0.87
CA LYS A 208 -8.14 8.75 -0.30
C LYS A 208 -9.09 9.24 0.77
N LEU A 209 -10.37 8.89 0.64
CA LEU A 209 -11.38 9.11 1.67
C LEU A 209 -11.85 7.74 2.17
N ASN A 210 -11.62 7.46 3.46
CA ASN A 210 -12.01 6.21 4.07
C ASN A 210 -13.06 6.47 5.17
N THR A 211 -14.28 6.00 4.94
CA THR A 211 -15.40 6.10 5.87
C THR A 211 -15.68 4.75 6.51
N ARG A 212 -15.75 4.71 7.84
CA ARG A 212 -16.08 3.54 8.64
C ARG A 212 -17.33 3.85 9.44
N PHE A 213 -18.30 2.97 9.33
CA PHE A 213 -19.54 3.08 10.08
C PHE A 213 -20.07 1.68 10.36
N TRP A 214 -20.27 1.36 11.64
CA TRP A 214 -20.72 0.03 12.07
C TRP A 214 -19.79 -1.08 11.52
N LYS A 215 -20.31 -2.01 10.70
CA LYS A 215 -19.56 -3.10 10.07
C LYS A 215 -19.11 -2.76 8.64
N LEU A 216 -19.39 -1.55 8.18
CA LEU A 216 -19.07 -1.07 6.84
C LEU A 216 -17.75 -0.31 6.83
N ASN A 217 -16.95 -0.55 5.80
CA ASN A 217 -15.79 0.26 5.45
C ASN A 217 -15.89 0.64 3.98
N TYR A 218 -15.99 1.94 3.70
CA TYR A 218 -16.10 2.49 2.37
C TYR A 218 -14.88 3.34 2.04
N GLN A 219 -14.11 2.90 1.04
CA GLN A 219 -12.91 3.56 0.57
C GLN A 219 -13.17 4.17 -0.80
N ASN A 220 -12.87 5.46 -0.92
CA ASN A 220 -12.81 6.20 -2.18
C ASN A 220 -11.34 6.54 -2.43
N LEU A 221 -10.87 6.26 -3.63
CA LEU A 221 -9.49 6.48 -4.03
C LEU A 221 -9.45 7.18 -5.39
N TYR A 222 -8.92 8.38 -5.41
CA TYR A 222 -8.73 9.20 -6.60
C TYR A 222 -7.24 9.28 -6.89
N MET A 223 -6.83 8.98 -8.11
CA MET A 223 -5.42 8.79 -8.45
C MET A 223 -5.05 9.54 -9.72
N GLU A 224 -3.89 10.19 -9.69
CA GLU A 224 -3.18 10.63 -10.89
C GLU A 224 -2.07 9.60 -11.21
N LEU A 225 -2.25 8.93 -12.33
CA LEU A 225 -1.39 7.90 -12.88
C LEU A 225 -0.57 8.45 -14.05
N THR A 226 0.49 7.72 -14.38
CA THR A 226 1.26 7.93 -15.62
C THR A 226 0.93 6.79 -16.59
N PRO A 227 0.42 7.04 -17.80
CA PRO A 227 0.18 6.00 -18.78
C PRO A 227 1.51 5.46 -19.31
N GLN A 228 1.46 4.35 -20.05
CA GLN A 228 2.65 3.81 -20.72
C GLN A 228 3.29 4.90 -21.60
N TYR A 229 4.60 5.06 -21.46
CA TYR A 229 5.39 6.01 -22.23
C TYR A 229 6.68 5.37 -22.70
N PHE A 230 7.23 5.88 -23.80
CA PHE A 230 8.58 5.52 -24.23
C PHE A 230 9.60 6.31 -23.43
N ARG A 231 10.57 5.62 -22.83
CA ARG A 231 11.71 6.24 -22.16
C ARG A 231 12.51 7.06 -23.19
N GLY A 232 12.97 8.24 -22.80
CA GLY A 232 13.65 9.16 -23.69
C GLY A 232 14.09 10.43 -22.97
N ALA A 233 14.39 11.48 -23.75
CA ALA A 233 14.76 12.78 -23.23
C ALA A 233 13.66 13.40 -22.35
N ASP A 234 14.05 14.40 -21.55
CA ASP A 234 13.18 15.10 -20.62
C ASP A 234 11.99 15.72 -21.34
N ARG A 235 10.79 15.28 -20.94
CA ARG A 235 9.52 15.78 -21.44
C ARG A 235 8.45 15.63 -20.37
N LEU A 236 7.43 16.46 -20.43
CA LEU A 236 6.24 16.28 -19.61
C LEU A 236 5.53 14.99 -20.02
N LEU A 237 5.39 14.06 -19.08
CA LEU A 237 4.64 12.83 -19.30
C LEU A 237 3.14 13.13 -19.27
N PRO A 238 2.34 12.53 -20.16
CA PRO A 238 0.89 12.67 -20.11
C PRO A 238 0.35 12.12 -18.78
N ARG A 239 -0.81 12.63 -18.35
CA ARG A 239 -1.50 12.16 -17.15
C ARG A 239 -2.66 11.25 -17.54
N LYS A 240 -2.88 10.24 -16.71
CA LYS A 240 -4.02 9.33 -16.75
C LYS A 240 -4.63 9.31 -15.37
N TYR A 241 -5.94 9.14 -15.24
CA TYR A 241 -6.59 9.23 -13.95
C TYR A 241 -7.38 7.97 -13.68
N ALA A 242 -7.54 7.66 -12.39
CA ALA A 242 -8.37 6.58 -11.95
C ALA A 242 -9.15 6.98 -10.71
N THR A 243 -10.41 6.56 -10.66
CA THR A 243 -11.26 6.63 -9.48
C THR A 243 -11.67 5.23 -9.11
N MET A 244 -11.55 4.88 -7.84
CA MET A 244 -11.90 3.56 -7.34
C MET A 244 -12.73 3.68 -6.07
N HIS A 245 -13.73 2.82 -5.97
CA HIS A 245 -14.61 2.70 -4.82
C HIS A 245 -14.57 1.26 -4.33
N HIS A 246 -14.36 1.07 -3.03
CA HIS A 246 -14.43 -0.24 -2.39
C HIS A 246 -15.32 -0.18 -1.16
N LEU A 247 -16.46 -0.85 -1.22
CA LEU A 247 -17.39 -0.97 -0.11
C LEU A 247 -17.30 -2.38 0.45
N SER A 248 -16.94 -2.51 1.73
CA SER A 248 -16.85 -3.81 2.39
C SER A 248 -17.72 -3.87 3.64
N LEU A 249 -18.23 -5.07 3.93
CA LEU A 249 -19.09 -5.38 5.07
C LEU A 249 -18.53 -6.60 5.81
N ASN A 250 -18.32 -6.45 7.11
CA ASN A 250 -18.06 -7.59 7.99
C ASN A 250 -19.38 -8.28 8.37
N ILE A 251 -19.52 -9.56 8.03
CA ILE A 251 -20.66 -10.41 8.37
C ILE A 251 -20.23 -11.41 9.44
N GLY A 252 -20.86 -11.36 10.61
CA GLY A 252 -20.43 -12.12 11.77
C GLY A 252 -19.01 -11.74 12.21
N LYS A 253 -18.23 -12.71 12.71
CA LYS A 253 -16.84 -12.53 13.14
C LYS A 253 -15.80 -13.00 12.10
N ASN A 254 -16.26 -13.70 11.06
CA ASN A 254 -15.39 -14.53 10.23
C ASN A 254 -15.42 -14.17 8.74
N LEU A 255 -16.48 -13.52 8.25
CA LEU A 255 -16.65 -13.23 6.84
C LEU A 255 -16.58 -11.72 6.59
N ASN A 256 -15.77 -11.32 5.61
CA ASN A 256 -15.82 -10.00 5.00
C ASN A 256 -16.18 -10.19 3.52
N VAL A 257 -17.12 -9.39 3.04
CA VAL A 257 -17.47 -9.31 1.62
C VAL A 257 -17.29 -7.87 1.15
N GLY A 258 -16.88 -7.69 -0.09
CA GLY A 258 -16.66 -6.39 -0.67
C GLY A 258 -17.15 -6.27 -2.10
N LEU A 259 -17.60 -5.07 -2.44
CA LEU A 259 -17.96 -4.61 -3.77
C LEU A 259 -16.92 -3.57 -4.20
N PHE A 260 -16.44 -3.71 -5.43
CA PHE A 260 -15.43 -2.86 -6.04
C PHE A 260 -15.96 -2.26 -7.33
N GLU A 261 -15.61 -1.00 -7.56
CA GLU A 261 -15.77 -0.31 -8.83
C GLU A 261 -14.50 0.47 -9.12
N SER A 262 -14.09 0.53 -10.38
CA SER A 262 -13.09 1.48 -10.82
C SER A 262 -13.39 2.05 -12.19
N ILE A 263 -13.02 3.31 -12.37
CA ILE A 263 -13.12 4.01 -13.64
C ILE A 263 -11.76 4.59 -13.96
N ILE A 264 -11.29 4.26 -15.16
CA ILE A 264 -10.00 4.68 -15.65
C ILE A 264 -10.24 5.57 -16.87
N PHE A 265 -9.71 6.79 -16.82
CA PHE A 265 -9.98 7.78 -17.85
C PHE A 265 -8.74 8.61 -18.18
N GLY A 266 -8.71 9.11 -19.41
CA GLY A 266 -7.71 10.05 -19.90
C GLY A 266 -8.38 11.36 -20.25
N ARG A 267 -7.80 12.47 -19.81
CA ARG A 267 -8.17 13.83 -20.21
C ARG A 267 -6.91 14.59 -20.50
N LYS A 268 -6.94 15.40 -21.56
CA LYS A 268 -5.80 16.23 -21.92
C LYS A 268 -5.72 17.38 -20.90
N ASP A 269 -4.63 17.43 -20.15
CA ASP A 269 -4.23 18.53 -19.26
C ASP A 269 -5.14 18.82 -18.04
N HIS A 270 -6.11 17.97 -17.68
CA HIS A 270 -6.95 18.19 -16.48
C HIS A 270 -7.57 16.92 -15.89
N PHE A 271 -7.95 16.98 -14.61
CA PHE A 271 -8.82 15.98 -13.98
C PHE A 271 -10.30 16.34 -14.23
N ASP A 272 -11.14 15.34 -14.53
CA ASP A 272 -12.58 15.54 -14.68
C ASP A 272 -13.28 15.34 -13.32
N PHE A 273 -13.56 16.46 -12.64
CA PHE A 273 -14.10 16.49 -11.27
C PHE A 273 -15.43 15.75 -11.10
N ARG A 274 -16.15 15.43 -12.18
CA ARG A 274 -17.34 14.56 -12.11
C ARG A 274 -17.01 13.16 -11.59
N TYR A 275 -15.76 12.71 -11.75
CA TYR A 275 -15.28 11.45 -11.17
C TYR A 275 -14.92 11.56 -9.68
N LEU A 276 -15.04 12.73 -9.04
CA LEU A 276 -14.97 12.83 -7.58
C LEU A 276 -16.29 12.46 -6.88
N ASN A 277 -17.31 12.03 -7.63
CA ASN A 277 -18.58 11.61 -7.03
C ASN A 277 -18.34 10.38 -6.12
N PRO A 278 -18.58 10.49 -4.80
CA PRO A 278 -18.33 9.40 -3.86
C PRO A 278 -19.48 8.38 -3.82
N ILE A 279 -20.39 8.37 -4.79
CA ILE A 279 -21.50 7.40 -4.86
C ILE A 279 -21.06 6.21 -5.70
N ILE A 280 -20.89 5.05 -5.07
CA ILE A 280 -20.57 3.79 -5.74
C ILE A 280 -21.65 3.41 -6.77
N LEU A 281 -21.21 2.85 -7.90
CA LEU A 281 -21.95 2.41 -9.09
C LEU A 281 -22.61 3.52 -9.91
N TYR A 282 -22.62 4.78 -9.45
CA TYR A 282 -23.29 5.88 -10.15
C TYR A 282 -22.79 6.01 -11.60
N ARG A 283 -21.48 5.98 -11.78
CA ARG A 283 -20.87 6.18 -13.10
C ARG A 283 -20.86 4.93 -13.95
N SER A 284 -20.70 3.74 -13.36
CA SER A 284 -20.88 2.48 -14.11
C SER A 284 -22.27 2.40 -14.76
N VAL A 285 -23.32 2.82 -14.06
CA VAL A 285 -24.70 2.86 -14.60
C VAL A 285 -24.87 3.94 -15.68
N GLU A 286 -24.28 5.13 -15.50
CA GLU A 286 -24.29 6.17 -16.53
C GLU A 286 -23.48 5.79 -17.79
N GLN A 287 -22.38 5.06 -17.63
CA GLN A 287 -21.53 4.60 -18.74
C GLN A 287 -22.25 3.60 -19.64
N THR A 288 -23.07 2.72 -19.07
CA THR A 288 -23.95 1.82 -19.83
C THR A 288 -24.89 2.61 -20.76
N ASN A 289 -25.09 3.92 -20.51
CA ASN A 289 -25.89 4.82 -21.34
C ASN A 289 -25.07 5.63 -22.38
N GLY A 290 -23.76 5.34 -22.58
CA GLY A 290 -23.01 5.82 -23.77
C GLY A 290 -21.71 6.61 -23.55
N SER A 291 -20.97 6.42 -22.45
CA SER A 291 -19.65 7.06 -22.25
C SER A 291 -18.48 6.13 -22.64
N PRO A 292 -17.40 6.62 -23.28
CA PRO A 292 -16.29 5.80 -23.78
C PRO A 292 -15.22 5.46 -22.73
N ASP A 293 -15.34 5.94 -21.49
CA ASP A 293 -14.35 5.63 -20.44
C ASP A 293 -14.48 4.14 -20.01
N ASN A 294 -13.43 3.51 -19.47
CA ASN A 294 -13.50 2.09 -19.06
C ASN A 294 -13.94 1.99 -17.59
N ALA A 295 -14.94 1.14 -17.32
CA ALA A 295 -15.37 0.78 -15.97
C ALA A 295 -15.21 -0.71 -15.68
N LEU A 296 -14.69 -0.99 -14.49
CA LEU A 296 -14.56 -2.34 -13.94
C LEU A 296 -15.42 -2.47 -12.69
N LEU A 297 -16.12 -3.59 -12.56
CA LEU A 297 -16.87 -3.97 -11.37
C LEU A 297 -16.28 -5.25 -10.78
N GLY A 298 -16.32 -5.40 -9.46
CA GLY A 298 -15.77 -6.59 -8.83
C GLY A 298 -16.40 -6.94 -7.49
N LEU A 299 -16.26 -8.20 -7.11
CA LEU A 299 -16.65 -8.72 -5.81
C LEU A 299 -15.47 -9.44 -5.17
N ASN A 300 -15.28 -9.27 -3.87
CA ASN A 300 -14.29 -10.02 -3.12
C ASN A 300 -14.86 -10.57 -1.82
N PHE A 301 -14.24 -11.63 -1.31
CA PHE A 301 -14.54 -12.15 0.02
C PHE A 301 -13.26 -12.57 0.73
N LYS A 302 -13.36 -12.59 2.07
CA LYS A 302 -12.37 -13.15 2.99
C LYS A 302 -13.10 -13.90 4.09
N LEU A 303 -12.71 -15.14 4.33
CA LEU A 303 -13.29 -16.01 5.33
C LEU A 303 -12.20 -16.56 6.26
N ASN A 304 -12.27 -16.20 7.54
CA ASN A 304 -11.48 -16.82 8.60
C ASN A 304 -12.15 -18.16 8.99
N THR A 305 -11.52 -19.29 8.68
CA THR A 305 -12.12 -20.63 8.80
C THR A 305 -12.21 -21.13 10.25
N GLY A 306 -11.56 -20.46 11.20
CA GLY A 306 -11.41 -20.91 12.59
C GLY A 306 -10.30 -21.95 12.79
N MET A 307 -9.73 -22.49 11.71
CA MET A 307 -8.64 -23.47 11.75
C MET A 307 -7.32 -22.85 11.29
N LYS A 308 -6.94 -21.72 11.91
CA LYS A 308 -5.72 -20.93 11.58
C LYS A 308 -5.51 -20.72 10.08
N SER A 309 -6.60 -20.60 9.33
CA SER A 309 -6.56 -20.40 7.88
C SER A 309 -7.57 -19.36 7.43
N VAL A 310 -7.21 -18.72 6.32
CA VAL A 310 -8.00 -17.66 5.68
C VAL A 310 -8.20 -18.03 4.22
N LEU A 311 -9.46 -18.19 3.83
CA LEU A 311 -9.86 -18.31 2.43
C LEU A 311 -10.17 -16.93 1.88
N TYR A 312 -9.78 -16.66 0.65
CA TYR A 312 -10.10 -15.40 -0.02
C TYR A 312 -10.34 -15.60 -1.50
N GLY A 313 -11.08 -14.67 -2.09
CA GLY A 313 -11.29 -14.64 -3.54
C GLY A 313 -11.72 -13.27 -4.04
N GLN A 314 -11.49 -13.05 -5.33
CA GLN A 314 -11.86 -11.86 -6.09
C GLN A 314 -12.40 -12.29 -7.45
N VAL A 315 -13.45 -11.61 -7.89
CA VAL A 315 -13.97 -11.70 -9.25
C VAL A 315 -14.10 -10.28 -9.79
N ILE A 316 -13.70 -10.07 -11.04
CA ILE A 316 -13.82 -8.78 -11.74
C ILE A 316 -14.54 -8.98 -13.07
N LEU A 317 -15.28 -7.95 -13.48
CA LEU A 317 -16.04 -7.84 -14.72
C LEU A 317 -15.65 -6.52 -15.40
N ASP A 318 -15.31 -6.59 -16.68
CA ASP A 318 -15.04 -5.45 -17.58
C ASP A 318 -16.16 -5.37 -18.62
N GLU A 319 -16.54 -4.15 -19.02
CA GLU A 319 -17.62 -3.88 -20.00
C GLU A 319 -18.98 -4.49 -19.60
N PHE A 320 -19.42 -4.27 -18.35
CA PHE A 320 -20.65 -4.84 -17.80
C PHE A 320 -21.92 -4.30 -18.50
N SER A 321 -22.59 -5.15 -19.30
CA SER A 321 -23.96 -4.92 -19.75
C SER A 321 -24.92 -5.97 -19.19
N PHE A 322 -25.74 -5.55 -18.23
CA PHE A 322 -26.72 -6.42 -17.56
C PHE A 322 -27.75 -7.03 -18.52
N SER A 323 -28.09 -6.34 -19.61
CA SER A 323 -29.02 -6.84 -20.63
C SER A 323 -28.44 -8.01 -21.43
N HIS A 324 -27.17 -7.94 -21.84
CA HIS A 324 -26.50 -9.00 -22.60
C HIS A 324 -26.22 -10.25 -21.75
N ILE A 325 -25.87 -10.09 -20.47
CA ILE A 325 -25.71 -11.23 -19.54
C ILE A 325 -27.05 -11.96 -19.33
N LYS A 326 -28.14 -11.22 -19.12
CA LYS A 326 -29.48 -11.81 -18.95
C LYS A 326 -30.00 -12.45 -20.25
N ALA A 327 -29.62 -11.90 -21.41
CA ALA A 327 -29.94 -12.46 -22.72
C ALA A 327 -29.10 -13.72 -23.06
N ASN A 328 -28.02 -13.99 -22.32
CA ASN A 328 -27.08 -15.10 -22.54
C ASN A 328 -26.61 -15.19 -24.00
N ASP A 329 -26.43 -14.04 -24.65
CA ASP A 329 -26.14 -13.94 -26.08
C ASP A 329 -24.64 -14.03 -26.41
N GLY A 330 -23.80 -14.25 -25.40
CA GLY A 330 -22.36 -14.40 -25.55
C GLY A 330 -21.68 -13.12 -26.05
N TRP A 331 -22.22 -11.94 -25.72
CA TRP A 331 -21.64 -10.66 -26.15
C TRP A 331 -20.14 -10.58 -25.86
N TRP A 332 -19.36 -10.44 -26.92
CA TRP A 332 -17.91 -10.55 -26.96
C TRP A 332 -17.15 -9.54 -26.08
N ALA A 333 -17.84 -8.49 -25.61
CA ALA A 333 -17.29 -7.43 -24.75
C ALA A 333 -17.23 -7.84 -23.26
N ASN A 334 -18.11 -8.73 -22.78
CA ASN A 334 -18.12 -9.14 -21.38
C ASN A 334 -16.86 -9.97 -21.06
N LYS A 335 -15.88 -9.36 -20.37
CA LYS A 335 -14.67 -10.05 -19.91
C LYS A 335 -14.71 -10.21 -18.40
N TYR A 336 -14.26 -11.36 -17.92
CA TYR A 336 -14.22 -11.66 -16.49
C TYR A 336 -12.87 -12.24 -16.08
N GLY A 337 -12.50 -11.98 -14.82
CA GLY A 337 -11.32 -12.56 -14.18
C GLY A 337 -11.65 -13.05 -12.79
N PHE A 338 -10.99 -14.11 -12.35
CA PHE A 338 -11.15 -14.63 -10.99
C PHE A 338 -9.79 -14.96 -10.37
N GLN A 339 -9.70 -14.77 -9.05
CA GLN A 339 -8.55 -15.14 -8.24
C GLN A 339 -9.06 -15.72 -6.92
N GLY A 340 -8.45 -16.80 -6.44
CA GLY A 340 -8.76 -17.40 -5.15
C GLY A 340 -7.52 -17.96 -4.48
N GLY A 341 -7.54 -18.07 -3.17
CA GLY A 341 -6.43 -18.66 -2.43
C GLY A 341 -6.74 -18.96 -0.97
N ILE A 342 -5.81 -19.69 -0.35
CA ILE A 342 -5.80 -20.02 1.07
C ILE A 342 -4.49 -19.53 1.70
N LYS A 343 -4.58 -18.95 2.89
CA LYS A 343 -3.44 -18.69 3.77
C LYS A 343 -3.54 -19.61 4.97
N ILE A 344 -2.46 -20.30 5.30
CA ILE A 344 -2.36 -21.21 6.45
C ILE A 344 -1.30 -20.62 7.38
N SER A 345 -1.63 -20.46 8.66
CA SER A 345 -0.77 -19.88 9.70
C SER A 345 -0.29 -20.92 10.70
#